data_AF-A0AA35NZN4-F1
#
_entry.id   AF-A0AA35NZN4-F1
#
_cell.length_a   1.000
_cell.length_b   1.000
_cell.length_c   1.000
_cell.angle_alpha   90.00
_cell.angle_beta   90.00
_cell.angle_gamma   90.00
#
_symmetry.space_group_name_H-M   'P 1'
#
loop_
_entity.id
_entity.type
_entity.pdbx_description
1 polymer ?
#
loop_
_entity_poly.entity_id
_entity_poly.type
_entity_poly.pdbx_seq_one_letter_code
_entity_poly.pdbx_strand_id
1 'polypeptide(L)'
;MCFLTRTFCNSMMKFAIFLFFAALIPAKYASAQTCIIESLINEKVQAAVDSKVSSILTKAQLTCTSTSAPGADAFCPSGYLATGCACGMACGSWDIRADTACHCQCARIDWTAARCCKVAIVG
;
A
#
# COMPACT_ATOMS: atom_id res chain seq x y z
N MET A 1 14.25 -70.30 33.09
CA MET A 1 14.22 -69.13 32.17
C MET A 1 12.76 -68.76 31.99
N CYS A 2 12.23 -67.59 32.33
CA CYS A 2 12.82 -66.28 32.48
C CYS A 2 12.16 -65.53 33.66
N PHE A 3 12.99 -65.01 34.56
CA PHE A 3 12.65 -63.90 35.44
C PHE A 3 12.62 -62.63 34.58
N LEU A 4 11.44 -62.01 34.41
CA LEU A 4 11.32 -60.65 33.87
C LEU A 4 10.31 -59.84 34.70
N THR A 5 10.75 -59.58 35.93
CA THR A 5 10.66 -58.32 36.69
C THR A 5 9.60 -57.27 36.29
N ARG A 6 8.65 -57.03 37.21
CA ARG A 6 7.78 -55.84 37.37
C ARG A 6 8.53 -54.49 37.24
N THR A 7 9.85 -54.51 37.37
CA THR A 7 10.80 -53.40 37.23
C THR A 7 11.01 -52.94 35.77
N PHE A 8 10.81 -53.81 34.77
CA PHE A 8 10.99 -53.48 33.34
C PHE A 8 9.85 -52.61 32.78
N CYS A 9 8.61 -52.84 33.21
CA CYS A 9 7.44 -52.05 32.77
C CYS A 9 7.45 -50.61 33.32
N ASN A 10 7.91 -50.43 34.57
CA ASN A 10 8.06 -49.11 35.21
C ASN A 10 9.21 -48.28 34.60
N SER A 11 10.25 -48.96 34.09
CA SER A 11 11.35 -48.34 33.37
C SER A 11 10.91 -47.86 31.98
N MET A 12 10.18 -48.70 31.21
CA MET A 12 9.64 -48.33 29.90
C MET A 12 8.68 -47.13 29.93
N MET A 13 7.80 -47.03 30.94
CA MET A 13 6.88 -45.91 31.06
C MET A 13 7.60 -44.60 31.40
N LYS A 14 8.68 -44.66 32.21
CA LYS A 14 9.55 -43.51 32.49
C LYS A 14 10.34 -43.07 31.25
N PHE A 15 10.85 -44.01 30.45
CA PHE A 15 11.51 -43.71 29.18
C PHE A 15 10.54 -43.10 28.16
N ALA A 16 9.32 -43.61 28.06
CA ALA A 16 8.29 -43.05 27.19
C ALA A 16 7.92 -41.62 27.60
N ILE A 17 7.76 -41.34 28.90
CA ILE A 17 7.50 -39.99 29.42
C ILE A 17 8.70 -39.08 29.14
N PHE A 18 9.93 -39.54 29.36
CA PHE A 18 11.14 -38.77 29.05
C PHE A 18 11.25 -38.42 27.57
N LEU A 19 10.96 -39.38 26.67
CA LEU A 19 10.94 -39.14 25.23
C LEU A 19 9.82 -38.16 24.83
N PHE A 20 8.66 -38.24 25.47
CA PHE A 20 7.54 -37.32 25.22
C PHE A 20 7.87 -35.89 25.64
N PHE A 21 8.48 -35.71 26.83
CA PHE A 21 8.97 -34.40 27.27
C PHE A 21 10.11 -33.89 26.37
N ALA A 22 11.05 -34.75 25.98
CA ALA A 22 12.14 -34.39 25.08
C ALA A 22 11.66 -33.97 23.68
N ALA A 23 10.51 -34.44 23.20
CA ALA A 23 9.94 -34.05 21.92
C ALA A 23 9.07 -32.78 22.00
N LEU A 24 8.36 -32.54 23.12
CA LEU A 24 7.47 -31.38 23.27
C LEU A 24 8.20 -30.08 23.61
N ILE A 25 9.31 -30.15 24.37
CA ILE A 25 10.07 -28.96 24.79
C ILE A 25 10.68 -28.21 23.58
N PRO A 26 11.33 -28.89 22.59
CA PRO A 26 11.91 -28.22 21.43
C PRO A 26 10.87 -27.56 20.52
N ALA A 27 9.69 -28.16 20.35
CA ALA A 27 8.63 -27.63 19.49
C ALA A 27 8.06 -26.29 20.01
N LYS A 28 7.90 -26.17 21.34
CA LYS A 28 7.44 -24.92 21.98
C LYS A 28 8.51 -23.83 21.90
N TYR A 29 9.77 -24.19 22.12
CA TYR A 29 10.89 -23.26 22.05
C TYR A 29 11.08 -22.71 20.63
N ALA A 30 11.00 -23.58 19.61
CA ALA A 30 11.06 -23.17 18.20
C ALA A 30 9.94 -22.18 17.85
N SER A 31 8.68 -22.46 18.26
CA SER A 31 7.54 -21.57 17.97
C SER A 31 7.59 -20.21 18.67
N ALA A 32 8.13 -20.15 19.89
CA ALA A 32 8.29 -18.89 20.61
C ALA A 32 9.44 -18.05 20.01
N GLN A 33 10.53 -18.72 19.60
CA GLN A 33 11.69 -18.08 19.00
C GLN A 33 11.40 -17.54 17.59
N THR A 34 10.58 -18.22 16.78
CA THR A 34 10.12 -17.71 15.48
C THR A 34 9.28 -16.44 15.64
N CYS A 35 8.36 -16.39 16.62
CA CYS A 35 7.54 -15.20 16.88
C CYS A 35 8.38 -13.98 17.31
N ILE A 36 9.41 -14.17 18.13
CA ILE A 36 10.31 -13.08 18.54
C ILE A 36 11.10 -12.56 17.34
N ILE A 37 11.66 -13.46 16.53
CA ILE A 37 12.45 -13.07 15.35
C ILE A 37 11.56 -12.36 14.32
N GLU A 38 10.34 -12.84 14.07
CA GLU A 38 9.37 -12.21 13.18
C GLU A 38 8.99 -10.80 13.65
N SER A 39 8.77 -10.61 14.96
CA SER A 39 8.44 -9.30 15.52
C SER A 39 9.57 -8.28 15.35
N LEU A 40 10.82 -8.72 15.54
CA LEU A 40 12.02 -7.89 15.34
C LEU A 40 12.23 -7.52 13.87
N ILE A 41 12.02 -8.48 12.96
CA ILE A 41 12.09 -8.23 11.51
C ILE A 41 11.02 -7.22 11.11
N ASN A 42 9.78 -7.41 11.58
CA ASN A 42 8.67 -6.50 11.28
C ASN A 42 8.96 -5.08 11.77
N GLU A 43 9.49 -4.91 12.98
CA GLU A 43 9.87 -3.59 13.52
C GLU A 43 10.97 -2.92 12.67
N LYS A 44 12.01 -3.66 12.28
CA LYS A 44 13.08 -3.14 11.42
C LYS A 44 12.59 -2.75 10.03
N VAL A 45 11.73 -3.58 9.43
CA VAL A 45 11.12 -3.31 8.13
C VAL A 45 10.23 -2.07 8.22
N GLN A 46 9.37 -1.98 9.23
CA GLN A 46 8.50 -0.83 9.46
C GLN A 46 9.31 0.46 9.58
N ALA A 47 10.35 0.48 10.42
CA ALA A 47 11.20 1.66 10.60
C ALA A 47 11.90 2.08 9.28
N ALA A 48 12.37 1.11 8.48
CA ALA A 48 12.99 1.39 7.20
C ALA A 48 11.97 1.91 6.16
N VAL A 49 10.76 1.36 6.15
CA VAL A 49 9.66 1.79 5.29
C VAL A 49 9.23 3.20 5.68
N ASP A 50 9.00 3.48 6.95
CA ASP A 50 8.57 4.80 7.44
C ASP A 50 9.59 5.89 7.11
N SER A 51 10.88 5.60 7.27
CA SER A 51 11.96 6.49 6.88
C SER A 51 11.95 6.81 5.38
N LYS A 52 11.80 5.78 4.53
CA LYS A 52 11.75 5.94 3.07
C LYS A 52 10.49 6.66 2.62
N VAL A 53 9.32 6.30 3.15
CA VAL A 53 8.04 6.92 2.84
C VAL A 53 8.08 8.39 3.22
N SER A 54 8.59 8.74 4.40
CA SER A 54 8.75 10.14 4.83
C SER A 54 9.66 10.92 3.88
N SER A 55 10.78 10.32 3.43
CA SER A 55 11.67 10.95 2.46
C SER A 55 11.06 11.10 1.06
N ILE A 56 10.15 10.21 0.64
CA ILE A 56 9.47 10.31 -0.65
C ILE A 56 8.34 11.34 -0.56
N LEU A 57 7.58 11.32 0.53
CA LEU A 57 6.42 12.19 0.72
C LEU A 57 6.82 13.66 0.82
N THR A 58 7.98 13.96 1.41
CA THR A 58 8.56 15.32 1.41
C THR A 58 8.92 15.83 0.02
N LYS A 59 9.09 14.94 -0.96
CA LYS A 59 9.34 15.25 -2.36
C LYS A 59 8.09 15.18 -3.24
N ALA A 60 6.97 14.69 -2.69
CA ALA A 60 5.71 14.64 -3.40
C ALA A 60 5.13 16.05 -3.52
N GLN A 61 4.91 16.50 -4.75
CA GLN A 61 4.32 17.80 -5.04
C GLN A 61 3.16 17.65 -6.02
N LEU A 62 2.19 18.57 -5.90
CA LEU A 62 1.12 18.69 -6.89
C LEU A 62 1.68 19.45 -8.10
N THR A 63 1.94 18.72 -9.19
CA THR A 63 2.38 19.30 -10.46
C THR A 63 1.18 19.58 -11.33
N CYS A 64 1.01 20.84 -11.73
CA CYS A 64 -0.12 21.26 -12.55
C CYS A 64 0.33 21.92 -13.85
N THR A 65 -0.40 21.63 -14.91
CA THR A 65 -0.32 22.29 -16.22
C THR A 65 -1.71 22.75 -16.65
N SER A 66 -1.79 23.57 -17.68
CA SER A 66 -3.06 23.93 -18.31
C SER A 66 -3.03 23.53 -19.78
N THR A 67 -4.09 22.91 -20.25
CA THR A 67 -4.32 22.66 -21.67
C THR A 67 -5.48 23.52 -22.13
N SER A 68 -5.43 23.99 -23.38
CA SER A 68 -6.53 24.73 -24.00
C SER A 68 -6.80 24.20 -25.39
N ALA A 69 -8.06 24.28 -25.80
CA ALA A 69 -8.51 23.85 -27.11
C ALA A 69 -9.66 24.75 -27.59
N PRO A 70 -9.81 24.93 -28.91
CA PRO A 70 -10.96 25.61 -29.47
C PRO A 70 -12.25 24.82 -29.23
N GLY A 71 -13.36 25.53 -29.08
CA GLY A 71 -14.67 24.93 -28.81
C GLY A 71 -14.90 24.58 -27.34
N ALA A 72 -15.88 23.72 -27.09
CA ALA A 72 -16.45 23.48 -25.76
C ALA A 72 -15.69 22.46 -24.90
N ASP A 73 -14.68 21.78 -25.44
CA ASP A 73 -14.01 20.68 -24.75
C ASP A 73 -12.49 20.89 -24.70
N ALA A 74 -11.87 20.63 -23.54
CA ALA A 74 -10.43 20.58 -23.39
C ALA A 74 -10.01 19.37 -22.55
N PHE A 75 -8.93 18.70 -22.94
CA PHE A 75 -8.51 17.42 -22.36
C PHE A 75 -7.17 17.55 -21.65
N CYS A 76 -7.07 16.91 -20.49
CA CYS A 76 -5.82 16.77 -19.77
C CYS A 76 -4.91 15.71 -20.42
N PRO A 77 -3.59 15.88 -20.34
CA PRO A 77 -2.65 14.86 -20.77
C PRO A 77 -2.80 13.59 -19.94
N SER A 78 -2.37 12.45 -20.49
CA SER A 78 -2.42 11.17 -19.78
C SER A 78 -1.70 11.23 -18.42
N GLY A 79 -2.36 10.70 -17.38
CA GLY A 79 -1.85 10.72 -16.01
C GLY A 79 -2.07 12.03 -15.25
N TYR A 80 -2.78 13.00 -15.82
CA TYR A 80 -3.29 14.17 -15.12
C TYR A 80 -4.80 14.09 -14.98
N LEU A 81 -5.31 14.60 -13.86
CA LEU A 81 -6.74 14.81 -13.62
C LEU A 81 -7.08 16.29 -13.80
N ALA A 82 -8.27 16.56 -14.33
CA ALA A 82 -8.81 17.90 -14.37
C ALA A 82 -9.19 18.34 -12.95
N THR A 83 -8.68 19.48 -12.51
CA THR A 83 -8.99 20.09 -11.21
C THR A 83 -9.84 21.34 -11.32
N GLY A 84 -10.00 21.87 -12.53
CA GLY A 84 -10.88 22.99 -12.81
C GLY A 84 -10.86 23.36 -14.29
N CYS A 85 -11.89 24.10 -14.71
CA CYS A 85 -12.04 24.52 -16.09
C CYS A 85 -12.15 26.05 -16.18
N ALA A 86 -11.77 26.58 -17.34
CA ALA A 86 -12.06 27.94 -17.74
C ALA A 86 -12.64 27.92 -19.14
N CYS A 87 -13.66 28.75 -19.36
CA CYS A 87 -14.35 28.85 -20.64
C CYS A 87 -14.20 30.27 -21.16
N GLY A 88 -14.11 30.40 -22.48
CA GLY A 88 -14.26 31.69 -23.13
C GLY A 88 -15.69 32.21 -23.09
N MET A 89 -15.93 33.33 -23.77
CA MET A 89 -17.22 34.05 -23.76
C MET A 89 -17.80 34.37 -22.36
N ALA A 90 -16.94 34.52 -21.35
CA ALA A 90 -17.32 34.72 -19.95
C ALA A 90 -18.28 33.62 -19.41
N CYS A 91 -18.21 32.41 -19.96
CA CYS A 91 -19.02 31.29 -19.48
C CYS A 91 -18.48 30.75 -18.15
N GLY A 92 -19.32 30.77 -17.11
CA GLY A 92 -19.00 30.18 -15.80
C GLY A 92 -19.53 28.76 -15.61
N SER A 93 -20.28 28.21 -16.57
CA SER A 93 -20.93 26.91 -16.48
C SER A 93 -20.11 25.85 -17.19
N TRP A 94 -19.50 24.96 -16.43
CA TRP A 94 -18.69 23.86 -16.92
C TRP A 94 -18.80 22.62 -16.03
N ASP A 95 -18.48 21.46 -16.59
CA ASP A 95 -18.34 20.19 -15.89
C ASP A 95 -17.04 19.49 -16.27
N ILE A 96 -16.59 18.58 -15.39
CA ILE A 96 -15.49 17.67 -15.67
C ILE A 96 -16.07 16.30 -16.04
N ARG A 97 -15.66 15.77 -17.18
CA ARG A 97 -16.07 14.47 -17.73
C ARG A 97 -14.93 13.48 -17.60
N ALA A 98 -15.26 12.29 -17.08
CA ALA A 98 -14.33 11.19 -16.91
C ALA A 98 -13.01 11.62 -16.23
N ASP A 99 -13.10 12.54 -15.27
CA ASP A 99 -12.01 13.13 -14.47
C ASP A 99 -10.85 13.79 -15.25
N THR A 100 -10.95 13.88 -16.57
CA THR A 100 -9.83 14.25 -17.45
C THR A 100 -10.19 15.30 -18.49
N ALA A 101 -11.47 15.54 -18.74
CA ALA A 101 -11.93 16.48 -19.76
C ALA A 101 -12.80 17.57 -19.15
N CYS A 102 -12.52 18.82 -19.50
CA CYS A 102 -13.39 19.96 -19.21
C CYS A 102 -14.39 20.13 -20.34
N HIS A 103 -15.66 20.35 -19.99
CA HIS A 103 -16.72 20.70 -20.92
C HIS A 103 -17.42 21.99 -20.50
N CYS A 104 -17.42 22.98 -21.39
CA CYS A 104 -18.12 24.25 -21.20
C CYS A 104 -19.54 24.16 -21.77
N GLN A 105 -20.53 24.48 -20.95
CA GLN A 105 -21.95 24.19 -21.24
C GLN A 105 -22.67 25.34 -21.94
N CYS A 106 -22.11 26.55 -21.94
CA CYS A 106 -22.77 27.69 -22.58
C CYS A 106 -22.79 27.54 -24.11
N ALA A 107 -23.70 28.26 -24.76
CA ALA A 107 -23.73 28.31 -26.22
C ALA A 107 -22.55 29.14 -26.78
N ARG A 108 -22.08 28.77 -27.97
CA ARG A 108 -21.07 29.51 -28.75
C ARG A 108 -19.73 29.73 -28.03
N ILE A 109 -19.23 28.69 -27.34
CA ILE A 109 -17.89 28.70 -26.76
C ILE A 109 -16.84 28.79 -27.88
N ASP A 110 -15.97 29.78 -27.78
CA ASP A 110 -14.81 30.00 -28.64
C ASP A 110 -13.62 29.11 -28.22
N TRP A 111 -13.36 29.01 -26.92
CA TRP A 111 -12.32 28.14 -26.36
C TRP A 111 -12.65 27.61 -24.96
N THR A 112 -12.02 26.49 -24.63
CA THR A 112 -12.05 25.87 -23.30
C THR A 112 -10.63 25.59 -22.83
N ALA A 113 -10.37 25.73 -21.54
CA ALA A 113 -9.12 25.34 -20.90
C ALA A 113 -9.38 24.44 -19.70
N ALA A 114 -8.55 23.42 -19.56
CA ALA A 114 -8.53 22.52 -18.41
C ALA A 114 -7.28 22.80 -17.57
N ARG A 115 -7.45 22.97 -16.26
CA ARG A 115 -6.36 22.92 -15.29
C ARG A 115 -6.15 21.45 -14.91
N CYS A 116 -4.97 20.94 -15.19
CA CYS A 116 -4.64 19.53 -15.10
C CYS A 116 -3.57 19.33 -14.05
N CYS A 117 -3.82 18.51 -13.04
CA CYS A 117 -2.85 18.26 -11.96
C CYS A 117 -2.61 16.77 -11.74
N LYS A 118 -1.43 16.45 -11.21
CA LYS A 118 -1.09 15.12 -10.69
C LYS A 118 -0.15 15.25 -9.50
N VAL A 119 -0.14 14.24 -8.64
CA VAL A 119 0.92 14.10 -7.64
C VAL A 119 2.15 13.52 -8.35
N ALA A 120 3.27 14.21 -8.26
CA ALA A 120 4.54 13.76 -8.81
C ALA A 120 5.63 13.87 -7.73
N ILE A 121 6.61 12.97 -7.77
CA ILE A 121 7.81 13.09 -6.95
C ILE A 121 8.77 14.01 -7.69
N VAL A 122 9.11 15.14 -7.08
CA VAL A 122 10.03 16.14 -7.61
C VAL A 122 11.34 15.98 -6.84
N GLY A 123 12.42 15.62 -7.55
CA GLY A 123 13.72 15.25 -6.98
C GLY A 123 14.84 16.12 -7.51
#